data_AF-A0A9X3WCF9-F1
#
_entry.id   AF-A0A9X3WCF9-F1
#
_cell.length_a   1.000
_cell.length_b   1.000
_cell.length_c   1.000
_cell.angle_alpha   90.00
_cell.angle_beta   90.00
_cell.angle_gamma   90.00
#
_symmetry.space_group_name_H-M   'P 1'
#
loop_
_entity.id
_entity.type
_entity.pdbx_description
1 polymer ?
#
loop_
_entity_poly.entity_id
_entity_poly.type
_entity_poly.pdbx_seq_one_letter_code
_entity_poly.pdbx_strand_id
1 'polypeptide(L)'
;MAQYTRKQVIEEAHKLALMMANIEEIDRFKQLEAKLNENQKVQIMIKKIKALQKQAVNFQAYGKEEALKKVESEIDRLQDEIDSIPIVQEFKDSQLVINDILQLVTNTIAREVTNEVIRSTGGDVLAGETGSKVATNTNSCSSH
;
A
#
# COMPACT_ATOMS: atom_id res chain seq x y z
N MET A 1 -12.69 -0.33 33.10
CA MET A 1 -13.29 -1.14 32.00
C MET A 1 -12.81 -0.53 30.69
N ALA A 2 -12.48 -1.35 29.68
CA ALA A 2 -12.12 -0.82 28.37
C ALA A 2 -13.35 -0.13 27.75
N GLN A 3 -13.18 1.10 27.29
CA GLN A 3 -14.27 1.93 26.74
C GLN A 3 -14.79 1.39 25.40
N TYR A 4 -13.97 0.65 24.66
CA TYR A 4 -14.32 0.06 23.37
C TYR A 4 -13.86 -1.39 23.27
N THR A 5 -14.61 -2.19 22.51
CA THR A 5 -14.24 -3.57 22.15
C THR A 5 -13.50 -3.61 20.82
N ARG A 6 -12.72 -4.68 20.59
CA ARG A 6 -12.05 -4.90 19.29
C ARG A 6 -13.03 -4.90 18.11
N LYS A 7 -14.24 -5.45 18.32
CA LYS A 7 -15.28 -5.48 17.29
C LYS A 7 -15.70 -4.06 16.88
N GLN A 8 -15.93 -3.18 17.85
CA GLN A 8 -16.30 -1.78 17.56
C GLN A 8 -15.19 -1.04 16.81
N VAL A 9 -13.91 -1.27 17.15
CA VAL A 9 -12.77 -0.68 16.41
C VAL A 9 -12.75 -1.15 14.96
N ILE A 10 -13.00 -2.44 14.71
CA ILE A 10 -13.07 -2.99 13.34
C ILE A 10 -14.26 -2.41 12.57
N GLU A 11 -15.43 -2.23 13.22
CA GLU A 11 -16.59 -1.60 12.60
C GLU A 11 -16.30 -0.15 12.17
N GLU A 12 -15.59 0.62 12.99
CA GLU A 12 -15.14 1.98 12.61
C GLU A 12 -14.11 1.95 11.47
N ALA A 13 -13.19 0.97 11.47
CA ALA A 13 -12.26 0.79 10.36
C ALA A 13 -12.98 0.49 9.02
N HIS A 14 -14.07 -0.28 9.05
CA HIS A 14 -14.90 -0.49 7.86
C HIS A 14 -15.55 0.80 7.37
N LYS A 15 -16.04 1.66 8.27
CA LYS A 15 -16.58 2.97 7.90
C LYS A 15 -15.50 3.86 7.28
N LEU A 16 -14.30 3.86 7.86
CA LEU A 16 -13.16 4.58 7.29
C LEU A 16 -12.82 4.08 5.88
N ALA A 17 -12.78 2.77 5.67
CA ALA A 17 -12.55 2.19 4.35
C ALA A 17 -13.62 2.61 3.34
N LEU A 18 -14.89 2.67 3.75
CA LEU A 18 -15.97 3.20 2.90
C LEU A 18 -15.77 4.67 2.56
N MET A 19 -15.39 5.51 3.52
CA MET A 19 -15.10 6.93 3.25
C MET A 19 -13.95 7.07 2.26
N MET A 20 -12.86 6.32 2.46
CA MET A 20 -11.71 6.32 1.55
C MET A 20 -12.08 5.85 0.15
N ALA A 21 -12.97 4.85 0.02
CA ALA A 21 -13.39 4.35 -1.29
C ALA A 21 -14.24 5.33 -2.12
N ASN A 22 -14.67 6.44 -1.53
CA ASN A 22 -15.53 7.47 -2.14
C ASN A 22 -14.84 8.85 -2.24
N ILE A 23 -13.51 8.88 -2.23
CA ILE A 23 -12.73 10.08 -2.53
C ILE A 23 -12.47 10.21 -4.03
N GLU A 24 -12.23 11.43 -4.50
CA GLU A 24 -12.04 11.76 -5.91
C GLU A 24 -10.91 10.95 -6.56
N GLU A 25 -9.81 10.75 -5.84
CA GLU A 25 -8.64 10.02 -6.33
C GLU A 25 -8.97 8.55 -6.62
N ILE A 26 -9.82 7.94 -5.81
CA ILE A 26 -10.30 6.56 -6.00
C ILE A 26 -11.31 6.49 -7.15
N ASP A 27 -12.16 7.50 -7.32
CA ASP A 27 -13.08 7.55 -8.46
C ASP A 27 -12.34 7.74 -9.78
N ARG A 28 -11.29 8.56 -9.81
CA ARG A 28 -10.40 8.70 -10.97
C ARG A 28 -9.73 7.35 -11.30
N PHE A 29 -9.24 6.62 -10.29
CA PHE A 29 -8.69 5.28 -10.50
C PHE A 29 -9.71 4.33 -11.13
N LYS A 30 -10.95 4.27 -10.63
CA LYS A 30 -12.02 3.43 -11.19
C LYS A 30 -12.28 3.77 -12.67
N GLN A 31 -12.29 5.06 -13.02
CA GLN A 31 -12.48 5.50 -14.40
C GLN A 31 -11.32 5.10 -15.31
N LEU A 32 -10.09 5.24 -14.85
CA LEU A 32 -8.89 4.82 -15.58
C LEU A 32 -8.86 3.30 -15.76
N GLU A 33 -9.22 2.55 -14.73
CA GLU A 33 -9.36 1.09 -14.78
C GLU A 33 -10.38 0.67 -15.85
N ALA A 34 -11.56 1.29 -15.88
CA ALA A 34 -12.58 1.00 -16.88
C ALA A 34 -12.06 1.23 -18.31
N LYS A 35 -11.43 2.39 -18.55
CA LYS A 35 -10.81 2.72 -19.85
C LYS A 35 -9.70 1.75 -20.24
N LEU A 36 -8.90 1.31 -19.28
CA LEU A 36 -7.83 0.34 -19.50
C LEU A 36 -8.39 -1.05 -19.86
N ASN A 37 -9.50 -1.44 -19.24
CA ASN A 37 -10.18 -2.70 -19.50
C ASN A 37 -10.85 -2.72 -20.88
N GLU A 38 -11.37 -1.59 -21.34
CA GLU A 38 -11.93 -1.43 -22.69
C GLU A 38 -10.86 -1.43 -23.80
N ASN A 39 -9.61 -1.10 -23.46
CA ASN A 39 -8.53 -1.03 -24.44
C ASN A 39 -8.08 -2.43 -24.91
N GLN A 40 -8.61 -2.86 -26.05
CA GLN A 40 -8.30 -4.17 -26.66
C GLN A 40 -6.81 -4.41 -26.87
N LYS A 41 -6.04 -3.38 -27.27
CA LYS A 41 -4.59 -3.51 -27.53
C LYS A 41 -3.85 -3.89 -26.24
N VAL A 42 -4.16 -3.18 -25.15
CA VAL A 42 -3.60 -3.46 -23.82
C VAL A 42 -3.98 -4.87 -23.36
N GLN A 43 -5.26 -5.24 -23.48
CA GLN A 43 -5.75 -6.55 -23.04
C GLN A 43 -5.07 -7.72 -23.79
N ILE A 44 -4.81 -7.56 -25.09
CA ILE A 44 -4.08 -8.55 -25.89
C ILE A 44 -2.65 -8.70 -25.38
N MET A 45 -1.94 -7.59 -25.13
CA MET A 45 -0.57 -7.62 -24.63
C MET A 45 -0.50 -8.22 -23.22
N ILE A 46 -1.41 -7.87 -22.31
CA ILE A 46 -1.51 -8.47 -20.97
C ILE A 46 -1.70 -9.98 -21.05
N LYS A 47 -2.60 -10.47 -21.93
CA LYS A 47 -2.81 -11.91 -22.13
C LYS A 47 -1.53 -12.60 -22.62
N LYS A 48 -0.81 -11.97 -23.54
CA LYS A 48 0.47 -12.49 -24.05
C LYS A 48 1.53 -12.55 -22.94
N ILE A 49 1.67 -11.50 -22.14
CA ILE A 49 2.59 -11.47 -20.99
C ILE A 49 2.28 -12.60 -20.01
N LYS A 50 1.00 -12.79 -19.64
CA LYS A 50 0.59 -13.88 -18.72
C LYS A 50 0.95 -15.27 -19.27
N ALA A 51 0.80 -15.49 -20.59
CA ALA A 51 1.19 -16.74 -21.22
C ALA A 51 2.71 -16.95 -21.17
N LEU A 52 3.48 -15.90 -21.45
CA LEU A 52 4.95 -15.92 -21.36
C LEU A 52 5.44 -16.14 -19.93
N GLN A 53 4.84 -15.50 -18.92
CA GLN A 53 5.16 -15.73 -17.51
C GLN A 53 4.96 -17.19 -17.11
N LYS A 54 3.87 -17.82 -17.55
CA LYS A 54 3.63 -19.25 -17.33
C LYS A 54 4.72 -20.11 -18.00
N GLN A 55 5.15 -19.75 -19.20
CA GLN A 55 6.26 -20.43 -19.88
C GLN A 55 7.60 -20.21 -19.15
N ALA A 56 7.86 -19.02 -18.63
CA ALA A 56 9.05 -18.70 -17.84
C ALA A 56 9.12 -19.58 -16.59
N VAL A 57 8.03 -19.68 -15.81
CA VAL A 57 7.95 -20.57 -14.64
C VAL A 57 8.24 -22.02 -15.01
N ASN A 58 7.71 -22.49 -16.15
CA ASN A 58 8.00 -23.82 -16.66
C ASN A 58 9.48 -24.00 -17.03
N PHE A 59 10.08 -23.04 -17.74
CA PHE A 59 11.50 -23.10 -18.11
C PHE A 59 12.43 -23.04 -16.89
N GLN A 60 12.09 -22.23 -15.90
CA GLN A 60 12.80 -22.17 -14.63
C GLN A 60 12.75 -23.52 -13.90
N ALA A 61 11.57 -24.15 -13.83
CA ALA A 61 11.41 -25.46 -13.19
C ALA A 61 12.22 -26.59 -13.87
N TYR A 62 12.44 -26.49 -15.18
CA TYR A 62 13.21 -27.47 -15.97
C TYR A 62 14.66 -27.04 -16.25
N GLY A 63 15.16 -25.95 -15.65
CA GLY A 63 16.54 -25.48 -15.82
C GLY A 63 16.90 -25.04 -17.25
N LYS A 64 15.93 -24.57 -18.05
CA LYS A 64 16.13 -24.15 -19.44
C LYS A 64 16.53 -22.68 -19.54
N GLU A 65 17.73 -22.35 -19.06
CA GLU A 65 18.20 -20.96 -18.89
C GLU A 65 18.15 -20.11 -20.18
N GLU A 66 18.63 -20.63 -21.30
CA GLU A 66 18.61 -19.89 -22.59
C GLU A 66 17.19 -19.60 -23.09
N ALA A 67 16.25 -20.52 -22.85
CA ALA A 67 14.85 -20.33 -23.22
C ALA A 67 14.15 -19.36 -22.26
N LEU A 68 14.48 -19.44 -20.96
CA LEU A 68 14.00 -18.52 -19.94
C LEU A 68 14.39 -17.08 -20.27
N LYS A 69 15.67 -16.83 -20.55
CA LYS A 69 16.19 -15.50 -20.90
C LYS A 69 15.50 -14.88 -22.12
N LYS A 70 15.19 -15.68 -23.14
CA LYS A 70 14.44 -15.23 -24.32
C LYS A 70 13.00 -14.84 -23.98
N VAL A 71 12.34 -15.62 -23.12
CA VAL A 71 10.98 -15.32 -22.67
C VAL A 71 10.94 -14.07 -21.80
N GLU A 72 11.89 -13.91 -20.88
CA GLU A 72 12.03 -12.71 -20.04
C GLU A 72 12.24 -11.47 -20.90
N SER A 73 13.16 -11.51 -21.87
CA SER A 73 13.38 -10.38 -22.78
C SER A 73 12.14 -10.01 -23.61
N GLU A 74 11.33 -11.00 -24.02
CA GLU A 74 10.06 -10.74 -24.72
C GLU A 74 9.00 -10.15 -23.77
N ILE A 75 8.97 -10.58 -22.50
CA ILE A 75 8.12 -9.99 -21.46
C ILE A 75 8.50 -8.53 -21.25
N ASP A 76 9.79 -8.23 -21.08
CA ASP A 76 10.28 -6.86 -20.87
C ASP A 76 9.90 -5.96 -22.04
N ARG A 77 10.10 -6.42 -23.29
CA ARG A 77 9.70 -5.66 -24.47
C ARG A 77 8.20 -5.36 -24.51
N LEU A 78 7.36 -6.33 -24.13
CA LEU A 78 5.91 -6.13 -24.08
C LEU A 78 5.49 -5.22 -22.93
N GLN A 79 6.19 -5.26 -21.80
CA GLN A 79 5.97 -4.34 -20.69
C GLN A 79 6.32 -2.90 -21.10
N ASP A 80 7.47 -2.69 -21.74
CA ASP A 80 7.85 -1.37 -22.28
C ASP A 80 6.82 -0.84 -23.28
N GLU A 81 6.29 -1.71 -24.15
CA GLU A 81 5.24 -1.31 -25.10
C GLU A 81 3.94 -0.93 -24.38
N ILE A 82 3.51 -1.70 -23.38
CA ILE A 82 2.34 -1.37 -22.56
C ILE A 82 2.56 -0.05 -21.82
N ASP A 83 3.74 0.12 -21.23
CA ASP A 83 4.10 1.30 -20.46
C ASP A 83 4.16 2.55 -21.32
N SER A 84 4.50 2.45 -22.60
CA SER A 84 4.47 3.59 -23.52
C SER A 84 3.05 4.15 -23.78
N ILE A 85 1.99 3.42 -23.39
CA ILE A 85 0.62 3.82 -23.64
C ILE A 85 0.18 4.88 -22.61
N PRO A 86 -0.32 6.07 -23.04
CA PRO A 86 -0.69 7.15 -22.11
C PRO A 86 -1.68 6.75 -21.02
N ILE A 87 -2.73 5.98 -21.36
CA ILE A 87 -3.73 5.54 -20.37
C ILE A 87 -3.13 4.59 -19.32
N VAL A 88 -2.09 3.82 -19.67
CA VAL A 88 -1.39 2.95 -18.72
C VAL A 88 -0.57 3.79 -17.75
N GLN A 89 0.13 4.82 -18.24
CA GLN A 89 0.88 5.73 -17.37
C GLN A 89 -0.04 6.47 -16.40
N GLU A 90 -1.15 7.03 -16.87
CA GLU A 90 -2.15 7.65 -16.00
C GLU A 90 -2.70 6.67 -14.95
N PHE A 91 -2.92 5.41 -15.35
CA PHE A 91 -3.35 4.38 -14.41
C PHE A 91 -2.28 4.07 -13.35
N LYS A 92 -1.00 3.95 -13.74
CA LYS A 92 0.11 3.76 -12.81
C LYS A 92 0.25 4.92 -11.84
N ASP A 93 0.16 6.16 -12.32
CA ASP A 93 0.19 7.35 -11.47
C ASP A 93 -0.97 7.33 -10.47
N SER A 94 -2.17 6.94 -10.91
CA SER A 94 -3.32 6.81 -10.00
C SER A 94 -3.12 5.73 -8.93
N GLN A 95 -2.40 4.64 -9.24
CA GLN A 95 -2.03 3.63 -8.25
C GLN A 95 -1.07 4.18 -7.19
N LEU A 96 -0.10 5.01 -7.59
CA LEU A 96 0.82 5.67 -6.65
C LEU A 96 0.05 6.57 -5.69
N VAL A 97 -0.85 7.40 -6.21
CA VAL A 97 -1.69 8.28 -5.39
C VAL A 97 -2.52 7.50 -4.37
N ILE A 98 -3.14 6.38 -4.77
CA ILE A 98 -3.89 5.52 -3.85
C ILE A 98 -2.99 4.95 -2.76
N ASN A 99 -1.80 4.48 -3.11
CA ASN A 99 -0.85 3.95 -2.13
C ASN A 99 -0.42 5.04 -1.14
N ASP A 100 -0.18 6.26 -1.60
CA ASP A 100 0.18 7.38 -0.74
C ASP A 100 -0.95 7.71 0.24
N ILE A 101 -2.21 7.68 -0.21
CA ILE A 101 -3.38 7.89 0.65
C ILE A 101 -3.48 6.79 1.71
N LEU A 102 -3.31 5.52 1.31
CA LEU A 102 -3.31 4.39 2.25
C LEU A 102 -2.19 4.52 3.29
N GLN A 103 -0.98 4.89 2.87
CA GLN A 103 0.15 5.11 3.76
C GLN A 103 -0.08 6.29 4.71
N LEU A 104 -0.61 7.41 4.20
CA LEU A 104 -0.91 8.60 5.01
C LEU A 104 -1.91 8.27 6.12
N VAL A 105 -3.00 7.58 5.79
CA VAL A 105 -4.01 7.17 6.77
C VAL A 105 -3.42 6.21 7.79
N THR A 106 -2.67 5.19 7.34
CA THR A 106 -2.04 4.21 8.23
C THR A 106 -1.08 4.87 9.21
N ASN A 107 -0.21 5.74 8.72
CA ASN A 107 0.76 6.47 9.53
C ASN A 107 0.08 7.43 10.50
N THR A 108 -1.00 8.10 10.07
CA THR A 108 -1.78 9.00 10.92
C THR A 108 -2.42 8.23 12.07
N ILE A 109 -3.07 7.10 11.79
CA ILE A 109 -3.67 6.24 12.83
C ILE A 109 -2.61 5.76 13.81
N ALA A 110 -1.48 5.24 13.31
CA ALA A 110 -0.39 4.76 14.15
C ALA A 110 0.13 5.86 15.09
N ARG A 111 0.39 7.06 14.55
CA ARG A 111 0.85 8.21 15.34
C ARG A 111 -0.16 8.63 16.39
N GLU A 112 -1.44 8.76 16.04
CA GLU A 112 -2.47 9.20 16.99
C GLU A 112 -2.71 8.17 18.10
N VAL A 113 -2.67 6.87 17.78
CA VAL A 113 -2.73 5.81 18.80
C VAL A 113 -1.55 5.93 19.77
N THR A 114 -0.33 6.14 19.27
CA THR A 114 0.84 6.36 20.12
C THR A 114 0.70 7.61 20.99
N ASN A 115 0.24 8.73 20.41
CA ASN A 115 0.02 9.98 21.15
C ASN A 115 -1.00 9.80 22.28
N GLU A 116 -2.12 9.12 22.02
CA GLU A 116 -3.16 8.91 23.01
C GLU A 116 -2.69 7.98 24.15
N VAL A 117 -1.86 6.98 23.85
CA VAL A 117 -1.20 6.16 24.88
C VAL A 117 -0.26 7.00 25.73
N ILE A 118 0.51 7.91 25.14
CA ILE A 118 1.39 8.82 25.89
C ILE A 118 0.55 9.75 26.79
N ARG A 119 -0.50 10.38 26.26
CA ARG A 119 -1.39 11.27 27.01
C ARG A 119 -2.09 10.57 28.16
N SER A 120 -2.67 9.40 27.91
CA SER A 120 -3.37 8.61 28.92
C SER A 120 -2.46 8.05 30.01
N THR A 121 -1.15 7.91 29.73
CA THR A 121 -0.15 7.52 30.74
C THR A 121 0.47 8.71 31.47
N GLY A 122 0.13 9.96 31.11
CA GLY A 122 0.73 11.16 31.70
C GLY A 122 2.16 11.44 31.23
N GLY A 123 2.54 10.92 30.06
CA GLY A 123 3.84 11.13 29.45
C GLY A 123 3.95 12.41 28.62
N ASP A 124 5.12 12.64 28.04
CA ASP A 124 5.39 13.80 27.18
C ASP A 124 5.31 13.41 25.70
N VAL A 125 4.30 13.96 25.01
CA VAL A 125 4.05 13.73 23.58
C VAL A 125 5.17 14.30 22.70
N LEU A 126 5.83 15.38 23.12
CA LEU A 126 6.94 15.98 22.38
C LEU A 126 8.21 15.13 22.48
N ALA A 127 8.41 14.46 23.62
CA ALA A 127 9.53 13.55 23.85
C ALA A 127 9.26 12.10 23.38
N GLY A 128 8.01 11.75 23.09
CA GLY A 128 7.62 10.37 22.73
C GLY A 128 7.69 9.39 23.90
N GLU A 129 7.69 9.88 25.14
CA GLU A 129 7.90 9.07 26.34
C GLU A 129 6.59 8.84 27.10
N THR A 130 6.29 7.59 27.46
CA THR A 130 5.15 7.26 28.32
C THR A 130 5.40 7.68 29.76
N GLY A 131 4.35 7.93 30.55
CA GLY A 131 4.51 8.43 31.92
C GLY A 131 5.31 7.50 32.87
N SER A 132 5.35 6.19 32.59
CA SER A 132 6.24 5.26 33.28
C SER A 132 7.73 5.59 33.10
N LYS A 133 8.14 6.06 31.91
CA LYS A 133 9.52 6.49 31.65
C LYS A 133 9.82 7.87 32.23
N VAL A 134 8.88 8.81 32.09
CA VAL A 134 9.01 10.16 32.69
C VAL A 134 9.17 10.08 34.21
N ALA A 135 8.35 9.27 34.89
CA ALA A 135 8.44 9.07 36.34
C ALA A 135 9.76 8.42 36.78
N THR A 136 10.36 7.58 35.94
CA THR A 136 11.65 6.93 36.24
C THR A 136 12.82 7.92 36.04
N ASN A 137 12.75 8.80 35.04
CA ASN A 137 13.73 9.86 34.82
C ASN A 137 13.71 10.94 35.93
N THR A 138 12.53 11.32 36.43
CA THR A 138 12.44 12.27 37.56
C THR A 138 13.00 11.71 38.87
N ASN A 139 12.92 10.39 39.08
CA ASN A 139 13.46 9.73 40.27
C ASN A 139 14.98 9.51 40.22
N SER A 140 15.64 9.63 39.05
CA SER A 140 17.10 9.54 38.99
C SER A 140 17.80 10.88 39.26
N CYS A 141 17.09 12.01 39.11
CA CYS A 141 17.63 13.36 39.39
C CYS A 141 17.52 13.80 40.86
N SER A 142 16.93 12.99 41.75
CA SER A 142 16.76 13.31 43.18
C SER A 142 17.76 12.60 44.11
N SER A 143 18.85 12.05 43.56
CA SER A 143 19.88 11.32 44.33
C SER A 143 21.31 11.78 44.06
N HIS A 144 21.55 13.10 44.01
CA HIS A 144 22.87 13.72 44.17
C HIS A 144 22.82 14.85 45.21
#